data_AF-Q027C0-F1
#
_entry.id   AF-Q027C0-F1
#
_cell.length_a   1.000
_cell.length_b   1.000
_cell.length_c   1.000
_cell.angle_alpha   90.00
_cell.angle_beta   90.00
_cell.angle_gamma   90.00
#
_symmetry.space_group_name_H-M   'P 1'
#
loop_
_entity.id
_entity.type
_entity.pdbx_description
1 polymer ?
#
loop_
_entity_poly.entity_id
_entity_poly.type
_entity_poly.pdbx_seq_one_letter_code
_entity_poly.pdbx_strand_id
1 'polypeptide(L)'
;MLYDSTKLLIRGMLRDMETSTAVQWDSQVELGRECLYEMHQMTRPQYKGWRGDAKGQTKGVPEFVKATRAIPFVKSMVSAIRRKDQAGAVISGRAALAEM
;
A
#
# COMPACT_ATOMS: atom_id res chain seq x y z
N MET A 1 -0.17 8.95 -10.05
CA MET A 1 -0.40 7.55 -10.51
C MET A 1 -0.95 6.74 -9.34
N LEU A 2 -1.54 5.56 -9.58
CA LEU A 2 -2.13 4.70 -8.53
C LEU A 2 -1.13 4.42 -7.39
N TYR A 3 0.16 4.31 -7.73
CA TYR A 3 1.23 4.10 -6.76
C TYR A 3 1.37 5.23 -5.73
N ASP A 4 1.44 6.48 -6.21
CA ASP A 4 1.56 7.65 -5.34
C ASP A 4 0.29 7.88 -4.52
N SER A 5 -0.89 7.61 -5.09
CA SER A 5 -2.17 7.72 -4.35
C SER A 5 -2.23 6.69 -3.22
N THR A 6 -1.91 5.42 -3.48
CA THR A 6 -1.84 4.38 -2.45
C THR A 6 -0.83 4.76 -1.36
N LYS A 7 0.34 5.29 -1.74
CA LYS A 7 1.38 5.71 -0.79
C LYS A 7 0.92 6.86 0.11
N LEU A 8 0.22 7.85 -0.46
CA LEU A 8 -0.38 8.94 0.29
C LEU A 8 -1.51 8.45 1.21
N LEU A 9 -2.32 7.50 0.75
CA LEU A 9 -3.40 6.91 1.54
C LEU A 9 -2.87 6.22 2.79
N ILE A 10 -1.85 5.36 2.64
CA ILE A 10 -1.20 4.68 3.77
C ILE A 10 -0.62 5.71 4.75
N ARG A 11 0.05 6.77 4.27
CA ARG A 11 0.55 7.84 5.14
C ARG A 11 -0.56 8.57 5.89
N GLY A 12 -1.69 8.83 5.23
CA GLY A 12 -2.86 9.44 5.84
C GLY A 12 -3.44 8.57 6.96
N MET A 13 -3.61 7.27 6.69
CA MET A 13 -4.05 6.28 7.69
C MET A 13 -3.12 6.23 8.91
N LEU A 14 -1.79 6.18 8.68
CA LEU A 14 -0.81 6.18 9.76
C LEU A 14 -0.88 7.44 10.60
N ARG A 15 -0.97 8.61 9.95
CA ARG A 15 -1.09 9.89 10.64
C ARG A 15 -2.36 9.97 11.47
N ASP A 16 -3.50 9.51 10.95
CA ASP A 16 -4.77 9.47 11.68
C ASP A 16 -4.65 8.56 12.91
N MET A 17 -4.11 7.35 12.74
CA MET A 17 -3.89 6.43 13.85
C MET A 17 -2.91 6.95 14.90
N GLU A 18 -1.88 7.72 14.52
CA GLU A 18 -0.89 8.27 15.44
C GLU A 18 -1.38 9.51 16.20
N THR A 19 -2.30 10.29 15.61
CA THR A 19 -2.75 11.58 16.15
C THR A 19 -4.14 11.52 16.78
N SER A 20 -4.98 10.56 16.38
CA SER A 20 -6.34 10.43 16.87
C SER A 20 -6.38 9.76 18.24
N THR A 21 -7.13 10.37 19.16
CA THR A 21 -7.48 9.77 20.46
C THR A 21 -8.57 8.70 20.33
N ALA A 22 -9.29 8.66 19.21
CA ALA A 22 -10.37 7.72 18.93
C ALA A 22 -10.34 7.29 17.45
N VAL A 23 -9.50 6.30 17.16
CA VAL A 23 -9.34 5.74 15.82
C VAL A 23 -10.69 5.22 15.30
N GLN A 24 -11.10 5.69 14.12
CA GLN A 24 -12.29 5.21 13.42
C GLN A 24 -11.99 3.87 12.72
N TRP A 25 -11.99 2.79 13.50
CA TRP A 25 -11.51 1.47 13.07
C TRP A 25 -12.18 0.96 11.78
N ASP A 26 -13.50 1.11 11.65
CA ASP A 26 -14.21 0.62 10.46
C ASP A 26 -13.80 1.39 9.20
N SER A 27 -13.65 2.71 9.30
CA SER A 27 -13.12 3.54 8.21
C SER A 27 -11.69 3.12 7.84
N GLN A 28 -10.84 2.87 8.84
CA GLN A 28 -9.47 2.40 8.61
C GLN A 28 -9.42 1.01 7.93
N VAL A 29 -10.39 0.13 8.22
CA VAL A 29 -10.50 -1.16 7.52
C VAL A 29 -10.82 -0.96 6.04
N GLU A 30 -11.76 -0.07 5.71
CA GLU A 30 -12.12 0.19 4.30
C GLU A 30 -10.98 0.84 3.53
N LEU A 31 -10.31 1.85 4.11
CA LEU A 31 -9.12 2.46 3.50
C LEU A 31 -8.00 1.44 3.27
N GLY A 32 -7.80 0.52 4.22
CA GLY A 32 -6.81 -0.54 4.07
C GLY A 32 -7.17 -1.57 2.99
N ARG A 33 -8.46 -1.85 2.77
CA ARG A 33 -8.93 -2.70 1.66
C ARG A 33 -8.75 -2.01 0.31
N GLU A 34 -9.02 -0.71 0.24
CA GLU A 34 -8.76 0.11 -0.94
C GLU A 34 -7.29 0.07 -1.32
N CYS A 35 -6.38 0.25 -0.35
CA CYS A 35 -4.93 0.11 -0.58
C CYS A 35 -4.58 -1.26 -1.21
N LEU A 36 -5.13 -2.35 -0.68
CA LEU A 36 -4.89 -3.70 -1.22
C LEU A 36 -5.45 -3.87 -2.62
N TYR A 37 -6.63 -3.31 -2.89
CA TYR A 37 -7.25 -3.34 -4.21
C TYR A 37 -6.39 -2.61 -5.24
N GLU A 38 -5.94 -1.39 -4.92
CA GLU A 38 -5.05 -0.61 -5.77
C GLU A 38 -3.72 -1.32 -6.03
N MET A 39 -3.08 -1.86 -4.98
CA MET A 39 -1.87 -2.65 -5.12
C MET A 39 -2.09 -3.85 -6.04
N HIS A 40 -3.19 -4.58 -5.88
CA HIS A 40 -3.50 -5.68 -6.78
C HIS A 40 -3.70 -5.24 -8.23
N GLN A 41 -4.34 -4.09 -8.48
CA GLN A 41 -4.44 -3.51 -9.82
C GLN A 41 -3.06 -3.20 -10.42
N MET A 42 -2.12 -2.67 -9.63
CA MET A 42 -0.74 -2.40 -10.09
C MET A 42 0.06 -3.68 -10.39
N THR A 43 -0.18 -4.76 -9.64
CA THR A 43 0.53 -6.04 -9.82
C THR A 43 0.00 -6.91 -10.95
N ARG A 44 -1.16 -6.57 -11.53
CA ARG A 44 -1.72 -7.33 -12.66
C ARG A 44 -0.78 -7.22 -13.86
N PRO A 45 -0.53 -8.32 -14.58
CA PRO A 45 0.17 -8.24 -15.86
C PRO A 45 -0.61 -7.31 -16.78
N GLN A 46 -0.08 -6.12 -17.02
CA GLN A 46 -0.58 -5.25 -18.06
C GLN A 46 -0.31 -6.00 -19.37
N TYR A 47 -1.36 -6.45 -20.04
CA TYR A 47 -1.27 -7.16 -21.31
C TYR A 47 -0.37 -6.37 -22.28
N LYS A 48 0.89 -6.79 -22.44
CA LYS A 48 1.82 -6.23 -23.42
C LYS A 48 1.54 -6.90 -24.76
N GLY A 49 0.43 -6.53 -25.37
CA GLY A 49 0.32 -6.60 -26.81
C GLY A 49 1.34 -5.62 -27.41
N TRP A 50 2.20 -6.13 -28.29
CA TRP A 50 3.10 -5.39 -29.19
C TRP A 50 4.53 -5.07 -28.70
N ARG A 51 5.50 -5.55 -29.49
CA ARG A 51 6.93 -5.22 -29.44
C ARG A 51 7.14 -3.73 -29.70
N GLY A 52 8.01 -3.08 -28.94
CA GLY A 52 8.49 -1.75 -29.28
C GLY A 52 9.26 -1.11 -28.13
N ASP A 53 10.57 -1.01 -28.32
CA ASP A 53 11.50 -0.13 -27.61
C ASP A 53 11.69 -0.34 -26.10
N ALA A 54 12.65 -1.21 -25.80
CA ALA A 54 13.47 -1.15 -24.60
C ALA A 54 14.40 0.10 -24.62
N LYS A 55 13.84 1.31 -24.74
CA LYS A 55 14.56 2.57 -24.59
C LYS A 55 14.02 3.31 -23.37
N GLY A 56 14.70 3.10 -22.24
CA GLY A 56 14.40 3.81 -21.00
C GLY A 56 14.20 2.89 -19.81
N GLN A 57 15.12 1.95 -19.58
CA GLN A 57 15.25 1.34 -18.26
C GLN A 57 15.65 2.44 -17.28
N THR A 58 14.66 3.02 -16.60
CA THR A 58 14.89 3.77 -15.37
C THR A 58 15.65 2.84 -14.42
N LYS A 59 16.80 3.29 -13.91
CA LYS A 59 17.73 2.51 -13.07
C LYS A 59 17.17 2.18 -11.66
N GLY A 60 15.86 1.97 -11.53
CA GLY A 60 15.15 1.73 -10.28
C GLY A 60 14.22 0.51 -10.37
N VAL A 61 13.95 -0.10 -9.22
CA VAL A 61 12.97 -1.19 -9.11
C VAL A 61 11.61 -0.67 -9.59
N PRO A 62 10.94 -1.31 -10.57
CA PRO A 62 9.63 -0.88 -11.06
C PRO A 62 8.58 -0.81 -9.94
N GLU A 63 7.68 0.17 -10.02
CA GLU A 63 6.63 0.38 -9.01
C GLU A 63 5.78 -0.86 -8.73
N PHE A 64 5.46 -1.65 -9.76
CA PHE A 64 4.68 -2.89 -9.59
C PHE A 64 5.43 -3.92 -8.73
N VAL A 65 6.77 -3.99 -8.84
CA VAL A 65 7.59 -4.91 -8.03
C VAL A 65 7.58 -4.45 -6.58
N LYS A 66 7.72 -3.15 -6.33
CA LYS A 66 7.64 -2.55 -5.00
C LYS A 66 6.27 -2.73 -4.35
N ALA A 67 5.20 -2.46 -5.10
CA ALA A 67 3.83 -2.72 -4.69
C ALA A 67 3.62 -4.19 -4.33
N THR A 68 4.16 -5.13 -5.13
CA THR A 68 4.10 -6.57 -4.85
C THR A 68 4.73 -6.91 -3.49
N ARG A 69 5.89 -6.32 -3.16
CA ARG A 69 6.58 -6.53 -1.88
C ARG A 69 5.84 -5.90 -0.69
N ALA A 70 5.14 -4.79 -0.91
CA ALA A 70 4.40 -4.09 0.13
C ALA A 70 3.09 -4.80 0.55
N ILE A 71 2.46 -5.57 -0.35
CA ILE A 71 1.18 -6.27 -0.10
C ILE A 71 1.12 -7.05 1.23
N PRO A 72 2.09 -7.93 1.60
CA PRO A 72 2.03 -8.66 2.87
C PRO A 72 2.00 -7.74 4.09
N PHE A 73 2.70 -6.60 4.04
CA PHE A 73 2.71 -5.63 5.13
C PHE A 73 1.39 -4.87 5.23
N VAL A 74 0.77 -4.50 4.09
CA VAL A 74 -0.57 -3.91 4.09
C VAL A 74 -1.62 -4.91 4.60
N LYS A 75 -1.52 -6.20 4.26
CA LYS A 75 -2.38 -7.25 4.83
C LYS A 75 -2.22 -7.34 6.35
N SER A 76 -0.99 -7.34 6.85
CA SER A 76 -0.69 -7.35 8.29
C SER A 76 -1.27 -6.11 8.99
N MET A 77 -1.12 -4.93 8.37
CA MET A 77 -1.71 -3.68 8.85
C MET A 77 -3.23 -3.79 8.96
N VAL A 78 -3.92 -4.24 7.91
CA VAL A 78 -5.38 -4.43 7.91
C VAL A 78 -5.81 -5.43 8.99
N SER A 79 -5.07 -6.52 9.16
CA SER A 79 -5.33 -7.49 10.23
C SER A 79 -5.17 -6.88 11.63
N ALA A 80 -4.17 -6.03 11.84
CA ALA A 80 -3.97 -5.33 13.11
C ALA A 80 -5.08 -4.30 13.37
N ILE A 81 -5.49 -3.53 12.35
CA ILE A 81 -6.64 -2.61 12.41
C ILE A 81 -7.92 -3.36 12.83
N ARG A 82 -8.19 -4.53 12.24
CA ARG A 82 -9.36 -5.36 12.63
C ARG A 82 -9.31 -5.85 14.08
N ARG A 83 -8.10 -6.07 14.61
CA ARG A 83 -7.89 -6.42 16.02
C ARG A 83 -7.83 -5.20 16.95
N LYS A 84 -8.01 -3.98 16.42
CA LYS A 84 -7.84 -2.71 17.13
C LYS A 84 -6.45 -2.56 17.76
N ASP A 85 -5.47 -3.19 17.14
CA ASP A 85 -4.06 -3.13 17.52
C ASP A 85 -3.37 -1.98 16.76
N GLN A 86 -3.41 -0.79 17.37
CA GLN A 86 -2.84 0.43 16.80
C GLN A 86 -1.34 0.30 16.55
N ALA A 87 -0.59 -0.23 17.52
CA ALA A 87 0.86 -0.35 17.42
C ALA A 87 1.25 -1.30 16.28
N GLY A 88 0.62 -2.47 16.19
CA GLY A 88 0.84 -3.43 15.12
C GLY A 88 0.45 -2.89 13.74
N ALA A 89 -0.64 -2.10 13.67
CA ALA A 89 -1.05 -1.44 12.45
C ALA A 89 -0.02 -0.41 11.98
N VAL A 90 0.47 0.44 12.89
CA VAL A 90 1.47 1.47 12.56
C VAL A 90 2.79 0.85 12.12
N ILE A 91 3.29 -0.16 12.84
CA ILE A 91 4.53 -0.87 12.47
C ILE A 91 4.40 -1.50 11.08
N SER A 92 3.30 -2.20 10.84
CA SER A 92 3.06 -2.86 9.54
C SER A 92 2.90 -1.85 8.40
N GLY A 93 2.22 -0.72 8.62
CA GLY A 93 2.08 0.32 7.60
C GLY A 93 3.39 1.04 7.28
N ARG A 94 4.26 1.25 8.28
CA ARG A 94 5.62 1.78 8.06
C ARG A 94 6.48 0.81 7.25
N ALA A 95 6.37 -0.49 7.52
CA ALA A 95 7.05 -1.52 6.72
C ALA A 95 6.55 -1.54 5.27
N ALA A 96 5.24 -1.39 5.04
CA ALA A 96 4.69 -1.26 3.69
C ALA A 96 5.26 -0.04 2.95
N LEU A 97 5.35 1.11 3.61
CA LEU A 97 5.94 2.33 3.02
C LEU A 97 7.44 2.22 2.75
N ALA A 98 8.17 1.35 3.48
CA ALA A 98 9.59 1.12 3.24
C ALA A 98 9.85 0.29 1.98
N GLU A 99 8.95 -0.63 1.65
CA GLU A 99 9.00 -1.39 0.39
C GLU A 99 8.60 -0.56 -0.84
N MET A 100 7.77 0.48 -0.63
CA MET A 100 7.27 1.39 -1.68
C MET A 100 8.18 2.60 -1.96
#